data_AF-A0A820BV98-F1
#
_entry.id   AF-A0A820BV98-F1
#
_cell.length_a   1.000
_cell.length_b   1.000
_cell.length_c   1.000
_cell.angle_alpha   90.00
_cell.angle_beta   90.00
_cell.angle_gamma   90.00
#
_symmetry.space_group_name_H-M   'P 1'
#
loop_
_entity.id
_entity.type
_entity.pdbx_description
1 polymer ?
#
loop_
_entity_poly.entity_id
_entity_poly.type
_entity_poly.pdbx_seq_one_letter_code
_entity_poly.pdbx_strand_id
1 'polypeptide(L)'
;NFCDDIALMLGEERRPSKFWQICWKYISPIILVVTIVFSSLFYQDITLDDYTYPSWALALGWIVVILCVGWLPCIFLIEICNRGTWNIIKEARLPHVQWGPARDEHRLLSPRYARDIKVKTLSMQTLSTIDSANFDSDAIVNSNFSVKQISDIPITTF
;
A
#
# COMPACT_ATOMS: atom_id res chain seq x y z
N ASN A 1 3.86 8.46 -10.21
CA ASN A 1 2.75 8.53 -9.24
C ASN A 1 2.66 9.94 -8.70
N PHE A 2 3.48 10.37 -7.74
CA PHE A 2 3.36 11.70 -7.11
C PHE A 2 3.31 12.90 -8.07
N CYS A 3 4.22 12.99 -9.06
CA CYS A 3 4.20 14.11 -10.01
C CYS A 3 2.95 14.17 -10.88
N ASP A 4 2.33 13.01 -11.11
CA ASP A 4 1.13 12.91 -11.92
C ASP A 4 -0.11 13.20 -11.09
N ASP A 5 -0.07 12.90 -9.78
CA ASP A 5 -1.08 13.33 -8.82
C ASP A 5 -1.07 14.86 -8.69
N ILE A 6 0.11 15.49 -8.68
CA ILE A 6 0.23 16.97 -8.70
C ILE A 6 -0.32 17.56 -10.01
N ALA A 7 0.00 16.94 -11.15
CA ALA A 7 -0.53 17.37 -12.44
C ALA A 7 -2.06 17.23 -12.51
N LEU A 8 -2.63 16.21 -11.87
CA LEU A 8 -4.08 16.05 -11.74
C LEU A 8 -4.71 17.20 -10.94
N MET A 9 -4.06 17.61 -9.83
CA MET A 9 -4.59 18.63 -8.93
C MET A 9 -4.47 20.06 -9.50
N LEU A 10 -3.39 20.35 -10.22
CA LEU A 10 -3.06 21.71 -10.69
C LEU A 10 -3.29 21.93 -12.19
N GLY A 11 -3.72 20.87 -12.91
CA GLY A 11 -3.80 20.82 -14.38
C GLY A 11 -2.52 20.27 -15.00
N GLU A 12 -2.66 19.49 -16.09
CA GLU A 12 -1.54 18.79 -16.74
C GLU A 12 -0.42 19.75 -17.21
N GLU A 13 -0.79 21.00 -17.49
CA GLU A 13 0.11 22.06 -17.93
C GLU A 13 1.15 22.46 -16.85
N ARG A 14 0.88 22.20 -15.56
CA ARG A 14 1.74 22.58 -14.43
C ARG A 14 2.46 21.39 -13.81
N ARG A 15 2.89 20.43 -14.64
CA ARG A 15 3.68 19.28 -14.17
C ARG A 15 4.99 19.76 -13.50
N PRO A 16 5.31 19.30 -12.28
CA PRO A 16 6.51 19.78 -11.58
C PRO A 16 7.77 19.45 -12.37
N SER A 17 8.62 20.48 -12.55
CA SER A 17 9.88 20.38 -13.28
C SER A 17 10.81 19.35 -12.63
N LYS A 18 11.78 18.83 -13.41
CA LYS A 18 12.71 17.79 -12.94
C LYS A 18 13.52 18.22 -11.70
N PHE A 19 13.77 19.51 -11.54
CA PHE A 19 14.44 20.08 -10.37
C PHE A 19 13.69 19.74 -9.06
N TRP A 20 12.37 19.95 -9.02
CA TRP A 20 11.55 19.63 -7.86
C TRP A 20 11.53 18.13 -7.54
N GLN A 21 11.54 17.30 -8.57
CA GLN A 21 11.57 15.84 -8.41
C GLN A 21 12.88 15.36 -7.78
N ILE A 22 14.01 15.93 -8.20
CA ILE A 22 15.33 15.64 -7.63
C ILE A 22 15.39 16.13 -6.18
N CYS A 23 14.80 17.29 -5.90
CA CYS A 23 14.73 17.84 -4.56
C CYS A 23 14.02 16.89 -3.58
N TRP A 24 12.84 16.40 -3.95
CA TRP A 24 12.07 15.50 -3.09
C TRP A 24 12.68 14.10 -2.98
N LYS A 25 13.27 13.59 -4.06
CA LYS A 25 13.80 12.22 -4.08
C LYS A 25 15.18 12.08 -3.43
N TYR A 26 16.04 13.10 -3.55
CA TYR A 26 17.45 12.99 -3.16
C TYR A 26 17.86 14.08 -2.19
N ILE A 27 17.56 15.35 -2.45
CA ILE A 27 18.08 16.45 -1.63
C ILE A 27 17.49 16.39 -0.21
N SER A 28 16.16 16.26 -0.09
CA SER A 28 15.50 16.17 1.21
C SER A 28 16.00 15.00 2.08
N PRO A 29 16.07 13.75 1.60
CA PRO A 29 16.57 12.65 2.44
C PRO A 29 18.06 12.80 2.75
N ILE A 30 18.87 13.32 1.82
CA ILE A 30 20.30 13.54 2.06
C ILE A 30 20.50 14.58 3.17
N ILE A 31 19.80 15.72 3.11
CA ILE A 31 19.89 16.77 4.14
C ILE A 31 19.46 16.21 5.50
N LEU A 32 18.38 15.42 5.56
CA LEU A 32 17.94 14.79 6.81
C LEU A 32 19.00 13.87 7.39
N VAL A 33 19.61 13.00 6.57
CA VAL A 33 20.69 12.11 7.03
C VAL A 33 21.91 12.89 7.49
N VAL A 34 22.33 13.90 6.73
CA VAL A 34 23.47 14.76 7.08
C VAL A 34 23.23 15.47 8.40
N THR A 35 22.05 16.04 8.62
CA THR A 35 21.70 16.71 9.88
C THR A 35 21.74 15.73 11.06
N ILE A 36 21.22 14.51 10.91
CA ILE A 36 21.26 13.49 11.98
C ILE A 36 22.71 13.08 12.30
N VAL A 37 23.52 12.84 11.28
CA VAL A 37 24.94 12.47 11.45
C VAL A 37 25.72 13.62 12.09
N PHE A 38 25.52 14.85 11.60
CA PHE A 38 26.15 16.04 12.18
C PHE A 38 25.73 16.24 13.63
N SER A 39 24.44 16.12 13.94
CA SER A 39 23.93 16.22 15.31
C SER A 39 24.49 15.15 16.23
N SER A 40 24.83 13.97 15.71
CA SER A 40 25.41 12.87 16.50
C SER A 40 26.92 13.05 16.72
N LEU A 41 27.65 13.57 15.72
CA LEU A 41 29.08 13.81 15.80
C LEU A 41 29.44 15.06 16.63
N PHE A 42 28.63 16.12 16.52
CA PHE A 42 28.81 17.37 17.24
C PHE A 42 27.91 17.46 18.48
N TYR A 43 27.55 16.31 19.05
CA TYR A 43 26.81 16.28 20.30
C TYR A 43 27.71 16.81 21.43
N GLN A 44 27.48 18.05 21.84
CA GLN A 44 28.17 18.68 22.96
C GLN A 44 27.19 18.81 24.13
N ASP A 45 27.67 18.57 25.34
CA ASP A 45 26.89 18.80 26.54
C ASP A 45 26.45 20.26 26.60
N ILE A 46 25.14 20.47 26.76
CA ILE A 46 24.53 21.80 26.83
C ILE A 46 24.99 22.54 28.09
N THR A 47 26.11 23.25 27.99
CA THR A 47 26.62 24.12 29.06
C THR A 47 26.10 25.53 28.86
N LEU A 48 25.42 26.08 29.86
CA LEU A 48 24.98 27.47 29.85
C LEU A 48 25.94 28.27 30.75
N ASP A 49 26.82 29.04 30.14
CA ASP A 49 27.92 29.77 30.79
C ASP A 49 28.76 28.87 31.73
N ASP A 50 28.53 28.95 33.05
CA ASP A 50 29.21 28.14 34.09
C ASP A 50 28.32 27.05 34.71
N TYR A 51 27.09 26.87 34.22
CA TYR A 51 26.15 25.85 34.72
C TYR A 51 26.17 24.60 33.84
N THR A 52 26.75 23.52 34.38
CA THR A 52 26.66 22.18 33.79
C THR A 52 25.26 21.63 34.00
N TYR A 53 24.55 21.35 32.90
CA TYR A 53 23.22 20.76 32.97
C TYR A 53 23.28 19.39 33.68
N PRO A 54 22.43 19.16 34.69
CA PRO A 54 22.46 17.91 35.42
C PRO A 54 21.95 16.75 34.56
N SER A 55 22.51 15.56 34.76
CA SER A 55 22.23 14.37 33.94
C SER A 55 20.76 13.95 33.90
N TRP A 56 19.97 14.25 34.95
CA TRP A 56 18.53 13.98 34.97
C TRP A 56 17.78 14.78 33.89
N ALA A 57 18.22 16.00 33.61
CA ALA A 57 17.55 16.86 32.66
C ALA A 57 17.84 16.44 31.21
N LEU A 58 19.04 15.91 30.98
CA LEU A 58 19.39 15.24 29.73
C LEU A 58 18.56 13.97 29.53
N ALA A 59 18.40 13.16 30.57
CA ALA A 59 17.57 11.95 30.52
C ALA A 59 16.10 12.27 30.16
N LEU A 60 15.53 13.35 30.70
CA LEU A 60 14.19 13.81 30.32
C LEU A 60 14.10 14.17 28.84
N GLY A 61 15.12 14.83 28.29
CA GLY A 61 15.19 15.14 26.86
C GLY A 61 15.13 13.88 25.99
N TRP A 62 15.93 12.87 26.33
CA TRP A 62 15.93 11.59 25.62
C TRP A 62 14.61 10.82 25.75
N ILE A 63 13.94 10.89 26.91
CA ILE A 63 12.62 10.27 27.10
C ILE A 63 11.59 10.89 26.16
N VAL A 64 11.59 12.22 25.99
CA VAL A 64 10.67 12.90 25.06
C VAL A 64 10.95 12.48 23.62
N VAL A 65 12.23 12.40 23.22
CA VAL A 65 12.63 11.93 21.89
C VAL A 65 12.15 10.50 21.64
N ILE A 66 12.40 9.58 22.58
CA ILE A 66 11.98 8.19 22.48
C ILE A 66 10.46 8.08 22.43
N LEU A 67 9.73 8.88 23.20
CA LEU A 67 8.27 8.87 23.19
C LEU A 67 7.71 9.30 21.82
N CYS A 68 8.23 10.39 21.25
CA CYS A 68 7.79 10.88 19.95
C CYS A 68 8.15 9.92 18.82
N VAL A 69 9.40 9.46 18.76
CA VAL A 69 9.88 8.56 17.69
C VAL A 69 9.33 7.15 17.85
N GLY A 70 9.18 6.68 19.10
CA GLY A 70 8.72 5.34 19.46
C GLY A 70 7.21 5.14 19.30
N TRP A 71 6.41 6.21 19.28
CA TRP A 71 4.96 6.08 19.05
C TRP A 71 4.62 5.41 17.71
N LEU A 72 5.33 5.78 16.64
CA LEU A 72 5.14 5.21 15.30
C LEU A 72 5.38 3.69 15.25
N PRO A 73 6.53 3.14 15.71
CA PRO A 73 6.74 1.71 15.75
C PRO A 73 5.84 0.99 16.76
N CYS A 74 5.41 1.63 17.84
CA CYS A 74 4.45 1.03 18.77
C CYS A 74 3.11 0.72 18.08
N ILE A 75 2.54 1.68 17.34
CA ILE A 75 1.31 1.47 16.58
C ILE A 75 1.52 0.38 15.51
N PHE A 76 2.65 0.42 14.81
CA PHE A 76 2.99 -0.60 13.82
C PHE A 76 3.08 -2.01 14.44
N LEU A 77 3.66 -2.14 15.64
CA LEU A 77 3.78 -3.42 16.35
C LEU A 77 2.43 -3.93 16.86
N ILE A 78 1.54 -3.05 17.35
CA ILE A 78 0.18 -3.45 17.74
C ILE A 78 -0.56 -4.02 16.52
N GLU A 79 -0.44 -3.36 15.37
CA GLU A 79 -1.09 -3.79 14.13
C GLU A 79 -0.51 -5.12 13.62
N ILE A 80 0.81 -5.32 13.76
CA ILE A 80 1.48 -6.58 13.38
C ILE A 80 1.02 -7.76 14.24
N CYS A 81 0.82 -7.54 15.55
CA CYS A 81 0.35 -8.57 16.47
C CYS A 81 -1.11 -8.96 16.20
N ASN A 82 -1.94 -8.00 15.77
CA ASN A 82 -3.36 -8.24 15.51
C ASN A 82 -3.64 -8.93 14.17
N ARG A 83 -2.91 -8.57 13.09
CA ARG A 83 -3.21 -9.04 11.72
C ARG A 83 -2.15 -9.95 11.08
N GLY A 84 -0.99 -10.08 11.71
CA GLY A 84 0.15 -10.86 11.22
C GLY A 84 1.06 -10.09 10.26
N THR A 85 2.36 -10.34 10.36
CA THR A 85 3.46 -9.63 9.66
C THR A 85 3.29 -9.54 8.15
N TRP A 86 2.92 -10.63 7.49
CA TRP A 86 2.92 -10.71 6.03
C TRP A 86 1.77 -9.94 5.38
N ASN A 87 0.62 -9.85 6.04
CA ASN A 87 -0.54 -9.12 5.54
C ASN A 87 -0.30 -7.61 5.66
N ILE A 88 0.23 -7.16 6.81
CA ILE A 88 0.55 -5.74 7.03
C ILE A 88 1.63 -5.23 6.08
N ILE A 89 2.69 -5.99 5.81
CA ILE A 89 3.73 -5.54 4.88
C ILE A 89 3.18 -5.40 3.44
N LYS A 90 2.26 -6.28 3.04
CA LYS A 90 1.61 -6.20 1.73
C LYS A 90 0.65 -5.01 1.66
N GLU A 91 -0.16 -4.82 2.68
CA GLU A 91 -1.15 -3.74 2.76
C GLU A 91 -0.50 -2.36 2.95
N ALA A 92 0.58 -2.26 3.73
CA ALA A 92 1.31 -1.00 3.98
C ALA A 92 1.99 -0.44 2.73
N ARG A 93 2.29 -1.30 1.74
CA ARG A 93 2.80 -0.88 0.42
C ARG A 93 1.69 -0.39 -0.51
N LEU A 94 0.45 -0.69 -0.18
CA LEU A 94 -0.71 -0.30 -0.96
C LEU A 94 -1.30 0.98 -0.37
N PRO A 95 -1.79 1.89 -1.23
CA PRO A 95 -2.58 3.01 -0.74
C PRO A 95 -3.89 2.51 -0.12
N HIS A 96 -4.45 3.31 0.78
CA HIS A 96 -5.75 3.04 1.37
C HIS A 96 -6.84 2.86 0.28
N VAL A 97 -7.87 2.04 0.54
CA VAL A 97 -8.90 1.68 -0.46
C VAL A 97 -9.63 2.91 -1.05
N GLN A 98 -9.87 3.92 -0.23
CA GLN A 98 -10.51 5.17 -0.66
C GLN A 98 -9.53 6.20 -1.24
N TRP A 99 -8.23 5.87 -1.35
CA TRP A 99 -7.25 6.80 -1.84
C TRP A 99 -7.48 7.16 -3.32
N GLY A 100 -7.29 8.43 -3.63
CA GLY A 100 -7.53 9.00 -4.96
C GLY A 100 -8.41 10.25 -4.92
N PRO A 101 -8.85 10.73 -6.10
CA PRO A 101 -9.68 11.92 -6.21
C PRO A 101 -11.02 11.74 -5.48
N ALA A 102 -11.46 12.77 -4.76
CA ALA A 102 -12.65 12.73 -3.92
C ALA A 102 -13.96 12.49 -4.71
N ARG A 103 -14.00 12.84 -6.00
CA ARG A 103 -15.13 12.57 -6.89
C ARG A 103 -14.73 11.58 -7.97
N ASP A 104 -15.61 10.63 -8.25
CA ASP A 104 -15.37 9.60 -9.26
C ASP A 104 -15.34 10.14 -10.70
N GLU A 105 -15.90 11.32 -10.94
CA GLU A 105 -15.79 12.02 -12.22
C GLU A 105 -14.32 12.39 -12.52
N HIS A 106 -13.58 12.88 -11.50
CA HIS A 106 -12.17 13.26 -11.65
C HIS A 106 -11.22 12.07 -11.75
N ARG A 107 -11.67 10.87 -11.37
CA ARG A 107 -10.97 9.61 -11.65
C ARG A 107 -10.87 9.37 -13.15
N LEU A 108 -11.97 9.55 -13.89
CA LEU A 108 -12.02 9.28 -15.33
C LEU A 108 -11.19 10.27 -16.16
N LEU A 109 -11.00 11.49 -15.65
CA LEU A 109 -10.18 12.52 -16.31
C LEU A 109 -8.69 12.15 -16.37
N SER A 110 -8.21 11.32 -15.44
CA SER A 110 -6.82 10.89 -15.44
C SER A 110 -6.64 9.65 -16.34
N PRO A 111 -5.70 9.66 -17.31
CA PRO A 111 -5.45 8.50 -18.18
C PRO A 111 -5.02 7.23 -17.42
N ARG A 112 -4.47 7.42 -16.21
CA ARG A 112 -4.04 6.33 -15.34
C ARG A 112 -5.23 5.62 -14.72
N TYR A 113 -6.07 6.38 -14.06
CA TYR A 113 -7.18 5.81 -13.34
C TYR A 113 -8.27 5.28 -14.28
N ALA A 114 -8.47 5.91 -15.45
CA ALA A 114 -9.32 5.36 -16.50
C ALA A 114 -8.85 3.98 -16.99
N ARG A 115 -7.52 3.77 -17.08
CA ARG A 115 -6.95 2.45 -17.45
C ARG A 115 -7.20 1.42 -16.35
N ASP A 116 -7.05 1.81 -15.09
CA ASP A 116 -7.24 0.91 -13.95
C ASP A 116 -8.70 0.45 -13.84
N ILE A 117 -9.68 1.35 -14.06
CA ILE A 117 -11.10 0.96 -14.15
C ILE A 117 -11.31 0.00 -15.31
N LYS A 118 -10.80 0.32 -16.51
CA LYS A 118 -11.01 -0.52 -17.71
C LYS A 118 -10.45 -1.92 -17.50
N VAL A 119 -9.25 -2.05 -16.96
CA VAL A 119 -8.63 -3.36 -16.65
C VAL A 119 -9.46 -4.12 -15.62
N LYS A 120 -9.93 -3.45 -14.56
CA LYS A 120 -10.78 -4.06 -13.53
C LYS A 120 -12.11 -4.56 -14.12
N THR A 121 -12.78 -3.76 -14.95
CA THR A 121 -14.03 -4.13 -15.62
C THR A 121 -13.83 -5.31 -16.56
N LEU A 122 -12.76 -5.32 -17.36
CA LEU A 122 -12.41 -6.44 -18.23
C LEU A 122 -12.16 -7.71 -17.44
N SER A 123 -11.40 -7.63 -16.34
CA SER A 123 -11.15 -8.80 -15.48
C SER A 123 -12.43 -9.36 -14.85
N MET A 124 -13.35 -8.51 -14.40
CA MET A 124 -14.65 -8.93 -13.85
C MET A 124 -15.50 -9.61 -14.93
N GLN A 125 -15.52 -9.07 -16.15
CA GLN A 125 -16.21 -9.69 -17.28
C GLN A 125 -15.60 -11.06 -17.62
N THR A 126 -14.28 -11.17 -17.72
CA THR A 126 -13.64 -12.45 -18.01
C THR A 126 -13.88 -13.50 -16.94
N LEU A 127 -13.87 -13.14 -15.65
CA LEU A 127 -14.17 -14.07 -14.56
C LEU A 127 -15.62 -14.56 -14.64
N SER A 128 -16.57 -13.68 -14.91
CA SER A 128 -17.97 -14.08 -15.11
C SER A 128 -18.17 -15.01 -16.32
N THR A 129 -17.40 -14.81 -17.39
CA THR A 129 -17.43 -15.68 -18.57
C THR A 129 -16.82 -17.06 -18.26
N ILE A 130 -15.73 -17.10 -17.50
CA ILE A 130 -15.08 -18.36 -17.07
C ILE A 130 -15.99 -19.14 -16.13
N ASP A 131 -16.65 -18.47 -15.18
CA ASP A 131 -17.61 -19.12 -14.28
C ASP A 131 -18.80 -19.72 -15.04
N SER A 132 -19.29 -19.02 -16.06
CA SER A 132 -20.36 -19.53 -16.94
C SER A 132 -19.91 -20.76 -17.75
N ALA A 133 -18.68 -20.73 -18.28
CA ALA A 133 -18.12 -21.85 -19.04
C ALA A 133 -17.82 -23.09 -18.17
N ASN A 134 -17.42 -22.87 -16.91
CA ASN A 134 -17.23 -23.96 -15.93
C ASN A 134 -18.58 -24.59 -15.55
N PHE A 135 -19.62 -23.78 -15.35
CA PHE A 135 -20.98 -24.28 -15.09
C PHE A 135 -21.50 -25.18 -16.21
N ASP A 136 -21.30 -24.79 -17.48
CA ASP A 136 -21.67 -25.62 -18.63
C ASP A 136 -20.85 -26.92 -18.71
N SER A 137 -19.55 -26.85 -18.40
CA SER A 137 -18.67 -28.03 -18.37
C SER A 137 -19.08 -29.01 -17.28
N ASP A 138 -19.42 -28.53 -16.09
CA ASP A 138 -19.88 -29.36 -14.96
C ASP A 138 -21.25 -30.00 -15.24
N ALA A 139 -22.16 -29.29 -15.93
CA ALA A 139 -23.43 -29.85 -16.37
C ALA A 139 -23.24 -30.98 -17.41
N ILE A 140 -22.29 -30.83 -18.34
CA ILE A 140 -21.94 -31.87 -19.32
C ILE A 140 -21.28 -33.08 -18.64
N VAL A 141 -20.39 -32.86 -17.66
CA VAL A 141 -19.76 -33.97 -16.92
C VAL A 141 -20.79 -34.73 -16.08
N ASN A 142 -21.68 -34.03 -15.38
CA ASN A 142 -22.74 -34.64 -14.57
C ASN A 142 -23.76 -35.40 -15.42
N SER A 143 -24.13 -34.87 -16.59
CA SER A 143 -25.00 -35.60 -17.53
C SER A 143 -24.34 -36.87 -18.06
N ASN A 144 -23.06 -36.84 -18.42
CA ASN A 144 -22.31 -38.03 -18.84
C ASN A 144 -22.15 -39.07 -17.72
N PHE A 145 -21.97 -38.62 -16.47
CA PHE A 145 -21.94 -39.50 -15.29
C PHE A 145 -23.30 -40.17 -15.06
N SER A 146 -24.40 -39.43 -15.20
CA SER A 146 -25.76 -39.97 -15.08
C SER A 146 -26.10 -40.96 -16.20
N VAL A 147 -25.62 -40.74 -17.43
CA VAL A 147 -25.81 -41.67 -18.56
C VAL A 147 -25.03 -42.97 -18.35
N LYS A 148 -23.81 -42.92 -17.80
CA LYS A 148 -23.03 -44.14 -17.46
C LYS A 148 -23.69 -45.00 -16.39
N GLN A 149 -24.33 -44.39 -15.38
CA GLN A 149 -25.06 -45.15 -14.35
C GLN A 149 -26.31 -45.88 -14.89
N ILE A 150 -26.90 -45.40 -16.00
CA ILE A 150 -28.05 -46.05 -16.65
C ILE A 150 -27.60 -47.20 -17.56
N SER A 151 -26.40 -47.13 -18.15
CA SER A 151 -25.87 -48.20 -19.01
C SER A 151 -25.33 -49.42 -18.27
N ASP A 152 -25.08 -49.31 -16.96
CA ASP A 152 -24.52 -50.38 -16.13
C ASP A 152 -25.59 -51.26 -15.46
N ILE A 153 -26.88 -51.10 -15.81
CA ILE A 153 -27.96 -51.98 -15.35
C ILE A 153 -27.88 -53.29 -16.15
N PRO A 154 -27.51 -54.44 -15.56
CA PRO A 154 -27.50 -55.69 -16.29
C PRO A 154 -28.94 -56.05 -16.67
N ILE A 155 -29.21 -56.10 -17.97
CA ILE A 155 -30.45 -56.63 -18.52
C ILE A 155 -30.41 -58.14 -18.25
N THR A 156 -30.94 -58.57 -17.10
CA THR A 156 -31.20 -59.98 -16.84
C THR A 156 -32.37 -60.41 -17.72
N THR A 157 -32.04 -60.98 -18.87
CA THR A 157 -32.87 -62.00 -19.53
C THR A 157 -33.28 -63.04 -18.50
N PHE A 158 -34.58 -63.14 -18.21
CA PHE A 158 -35.42 -64.34 -18.26
C PHE A 158 -36.88 -63.96 -18.02
#